data_AF-A0A0H3FHM6-F1
#
_entry.id   AF-A0A0H3FHM6-F1
#
_cell.length_a   1.000
_cell.length_b   1.000
_cell.length_c   1.000
_cell.angle_alpha   90.00
_cell.angle_beta   90.00
_cell.angle_gamma   90.00
#
_symmetry.space_group_name_H-M   'P 1'
#
loop_
_entity.id
_entity.type
_entity.pdbx_description
1 polymer ?
#
loop_
_entity_poly.entity_id
_entity_poly.type
_entity_poly.pdbx_seq_one_letter_code
_entity_poly.pdbx_strand_id
1 'polypeptide(L)'
;MNVNRKAPVLPSVGAERTCRLSGSRLQQKLSGYGFTEVSDVRIFLACVAGDFPRGTELIYIHNKLHECLRNHDNGSDYFTGLRGLVKQVDDALFALNKSEKN
;
A
#
# COMPACT_ATOMS: atom_id res chain seq x y z
N MET A 1 23.95 -17.91 -36.24
CA MET A 1 23.75 -16.56 -35.65
C MET A 1 22.69 -16.68 -34.57
N ASN A 2 23.08 -16.68 -33.29
CA ASN A 2 22.14 -16.82 -32.17
C ASN A 2 22.52 -15.78 -31.11
N VAL A 3 21.76 -14.68 -31.03
CA VAL A 3 22.01 -13.61 -30.05
C VAL A 3 21.13 -13.83 -28.82
N ASN A 4 21.60 -14.70 -27.93
CA ASN A 4 21.03 -14.85 -26.59
C ASN A 4 21.40 -13.62 -25.75
N ARG A 5 20.51 -12.62 -25.67
CA ARG A 5 20.62 -11.55 -24.68
C ARG A 5 19.91 -11.99 -23.40
N LYS A 6 20.60 -12.70 -22.53
CA LYS A 6 20.17 -12.81 -21.12
C LYS A 6 20.39 -11.44 -20.47
N ALA A 7 19.30 -10.79 -20.09
CA ALA A 7 19.36 -9.60 -19.24
C ALA A 7 20.02 -9.96 -17.89
N PRO A 8 20.79 -9.05 -17.27
CA PRO A 8 21.33 -9.29 -15.95
C PRO A 8 20.18 -9.31 -14.94
N VAL A 9 19.94 -10.47 -14.34
CA VAL A 9 19.13 -10.58 -13.12
C VAL A 9 19.96 -9.95 -12.01
N LEU A 10 19.65 -8.70 -11.66
CA LEU A 10 20.20 -8.06 -10.48
C LEU A 10 19.79 -8.89 -9.26
N PRO A 11 20.71 -9.21 -8.33
CA PRO A 11 20.36 -9.87 -7.09
C PRO A 11 19.46 -8.93 -6.29
N SER A 12 18.22 -9.38 -6.04
CA SER A 12 17.26 -8.67 -5.20
C SER A 12 17.89 -8.37 -3.85
N VAL A 13 18.17 -7.08 -3.63
CA VAL A 13 18.61 -6.53 -2.36
C VAL A 13 17.57 -6.87 -1.30
N GLY A 14 18.00 -7.57 -0.24
CA GLY A 14 17.26 -7.76 0.99
C GLY A 14 16.14 -8.80 0.91
N ALA A 15 16.15 -9.76 1.83
CA ALA A 15 14.95 -10.51 2.23
C ALA A 15 14.01 -9.52 2.94
N GLU A 16 13.32 -8.73 2.14
CA GLU A 16 12.45 -7.66 2.57
C GLU A 16 11.16 -8.27 3.10
N ARG A 17 10.82 -7.95 4.36
CA ARG A 17 9.64 -8.47 5.05
C ARG A 17 8.38 -8.05 4.28
N THR A 18 7.86 -8.93 3.43
CA THR A 18 6.72 -8.62 2.56
C THR A 18 5.45 -8.49 3.39
N CYS A 19 4.84 -7.31 3.39
CA CYS A 19 3.48 -7.13 3.84
C CYS A 19 2.53 -7.99 2.99
N ARG A 20 1.54 -8.66 3.61
CA ARG A 20 0.51 -9.42 2.86
C ARG A 20 -0.48 -8.52 2.10
N LEU A 21 -0.37 -7.20 2.25
CA LEU A 21 -1.18 -6.25 1.51
C LEU A 21 -0.54 -6.00 0.15
N SER A 22 -1.20 -6.53 -0.89
CA SER A 22 -0.79 -6.27 -2.27
C SER A 22 -1.28 -4.89 -2.73
N GLY A 23 -0.38 -4.14 -3.37
CA GLY A 23 -0.64 -2.81 -3.93
C GLY A 23 -1.75 -2.82 -4.98
N SER A 24 -1.79 -3.83 -5.85
CA SER A 24 -2.88 -4.01 -6.82
C SER A 24 -4.24 -4.22 -6.14
N ARG A 25 -4.29 -4.99 -5.05
CA ARG A 25 -5.51 -5.15 -4.25
C ARG A 25 -5.92 -3.85 -3.56
N LEU A 26 -4.97 -3.06 -3.08
CA LEU A 26 -5.26 -1.73 -2.53
C LEU A 26 -5.83 -0.82 -3.62
N GLN A 27 -5.21 -0.76 -4.80
CA GLN A 27 -5.70 0.06 -5.92
C GLN A 27 -7.12 -0.33 -6.33
N GLN A 28 -7.43 -1.62 -6.39
CA GLN A 28 -8.77 -2.11 -6.71
C GLN A 28 -9.80 -1.66 -5.67
N LYS A 29 -9.48 -1.74 -4.38
CA LYS A 29 -10.41 -1.27 -3.33
C LYS A 29 -10.54 0.26 -3.34
N LEU A 30 -9.48 0.98 -3.69
CA LEU A 30 -9.46 2.44 -3.73
C LEU A 30 -10.13 3.03 -4.98
N SER A 31 -10.35 2.24 -6.04
CA SER A 31 -10.95 2.74 -7.29
C SER A 31 -12.40 3.22 -7.13
N GLY A 32 -13.09 2.82 -6.06
CA GLY A 32 -14.44 3.27 -5.74
C GLY A 32 -14.52 4.65 -5.08
N TYR A 33 -13.39 5.27 -4.75
CA TYR A 33 -13.32 6.54 -4.03
C TYR A 33 -12.74 7.66 -4.90
N GLY A 34 -13.47 8.77 -5.00
CA GLY A 34 -13.12 9.93 -5.85
C GLY A 34 -12.39 11.07 -5.13
N PHE A 35 -11.70 10.80 -4.02
CA PHE A 35 -11.04 11.84 -3.22
C PHE A 35 -9.59 12.06 -3.63
N THR A 36 -9.06 13.25 -3.38
CA THR A 36 -7.68 13.63 -3.72
C THR A 36 -6.68 12.74 -3.00
N GLU A 37 -6.86 12.51 -1.70
CA GLU A 37 -5.96 11.70 -0.88
C GLU A 37 -5.94 10.23 -1.33
N VAL A 38 -7.08 9.70 -1.78
CA VAL A 38 -7.17 8.37 -2.38
C VAL A 38 -6.45 8.33 -3.72
N SER A 39 -6.58 9.38 -4.52
CA SER A 39 -5.89 9.51 -5.81
C SER A 39 -4.37 9.56 -5.62
N ASP A 40 -3.88 10.32 -4.64
CA ASP A 40 -2.47 10.35 -4.23
C ASP A 40 -1.96 8.94 -3.90
N VAL A 41 -2.71 8.17 -3.10
CA VAL A 41 -2.34 6.80 -2.75
C VAL A 41 -2.29 5.89 -3.98
N ARG A 42 -3.26 5.99 -4.89
CA ARG A 42 -3.28 5.18 -6.12
C ARG A 42 -2.09 5.49 -7.02
N ILE A 43 -1.75 6.76 -7.20
CA ILE A 43 -0.57 7.20 -7.97
C ILE A 43 0.70 6.70 -7.28
N PHE A 44 0.81 6.86 -5.96
CA PHE A 44 1.95 6.39 -5.20
C PHE A 44 2.16 4.87 -5.31
N LEU A 45 1.08 4.08 -5.24
CA LEU A 45 1.14 2.63 -5.46
C LEU A 45 1.59 2.28 -6.89
N ALA A 46 1.14 3.01 -7.90
CA ALA A 46 1.48 2.76 -9.29
C ALA A 46 2.92 3.16 -9.65
N CYS A 47 3.42 4.24 -9.06
CA CYS A 47 4.68 4.87 -9.46
C CYS A 47 5.86 4.60 -8.50
N VAL A 48 5.59 4.33 -7.22
CA VAL A 48 6.62 4.29 -6.17
C VAL A 48 6.63 2.95 -5.45
N ALA A 49 5.56 2.61 -4.71
CA ALA A 49 5.57 1.44 -3.83
C ALA A 49 5.44 0.09 -4.57
N GLY A 50 4.81 0.09 -5.75
CA GLY A 50 4.53 -1.13 -6.50
C GLY A 50 3.55 -2.05 -5.77
N ASP A 51 3.72 -3.37 -5.95
CA ASP A 51 2.75 -4.36 -5.48
C ASP A 51 2.95 -4.81 -4.03
N PHE A 52 4.08 -4.49 -3.38
CA PHE A 52 4.35 -4.90 -2.00
C PHE A 52 4.89 -3.73 -1.17
N PRO A 53 4.01 -2.85 -0.65
CA PRO A 53 4.42 -1.74 0.19
C PRO A 53 5.13 -2.20 1.46
N ARG A 54 6.27 -1.59 1.74
CA ARG A 54 7.13 -1.78 2.92
C ARG A 54 6.76 -0.76 4.00
N GLY A 55 7.46 -0.79 5.13
CA GLY A 55 7.14 0.02 6.31
C GLY A 55 6.85 1.50 6.02
N THR A 56 7.80 2.22 5.42
CA THR A 56 7.62 3.66 5.11
C THR A 56 6.49 3.93 4.12
N GLU A 57 6.31 3.05 3.13
CA GLU A 57 5.23 3.17 2.14
C GLU A 57 3.87 2.93 2.79
N LEU A 58 3.76 1.95 3.70
CA LEU A 58 2.56 1.71 4.50
C LEU A 58 2.23 2.87 5.42
N ILE A 59 3.23 3.55 6.01
CA ILE A 59 3.01 4.76 6.81
C ILE A 59 2.43 5.88 5.94
N TYR A 60 2.98 6.09 4.74
CA TYR A 60 2.44 7.08 3.81
C TYR A 60 0.98 6.77 3.44
N ILE A 61 0.71 5.53 3.04
CA ILE A 61 -0.64 5.06 2.69
C ILE A 61 -1.60 5.27 3.87
N HIS A 62 -1.21 4.82 5.07
CA HIS A 62 -1.97 5.00 6.30
C HIS A 62 -2.36 6.46 6.52
N ASN A 63 -1.38 7.37 6.46
CA ASN A 63 -1.61 8.79 6.73
C ASN A 63 -2.59 9.40 5.73
N LYS A 64 -2.48 9.06 4.45
CA LYS A 64 -3.39 9.57 3.41
C LYS A 64 -4.82 9.01 3.55
N LEU A 65 -4.97 7.74 3.90
CA LEU A 65 -6.30 7.17 4.12
C LEU A 65 -6.96 7.75 5.38
N HIS A 66 -6.18 8.00 6.44
CA HIS A 66 -6.68 8.71 7.62
C HIS A 66 -7.04 10.16 7.34
N GLU A 67 -6.25 10.87 6.54
CA GLU A 67 -6.56 12.23 6.08
C GLU A 67 -7.90 12.24 5.33
N CYS A 68 -8.11 11.31 4.40
CA CYS A 68 -9.37 11.17 3.68
C CYS A 68 -10.56 10.95 4.62
N LEU A 69 -10.44 10.03 5.58
CA LEU A 69 -11.51 9.76 6.53
C LEU A 69 -11.78 10.96 7.43
N ARG A 70 -10.74 11.62 7.94
CA ARG A 70 -10.90 12.81 8.79
C ARG A 70 -11.63 13.95 8.04
N ASN A 71 -11.35 14.12 6.76
CA ASN A 71 -11.89 15.21 5.96
C ASN A 71 -13.30 14.91 5.41
N HIS A 72 -13.63 13.64 5.15
CA HIS A 72 -14.81 13.27 4.38
C HIS A 72 -15.75 12.25 5.03
N ASP A 73 -15.28 11.46 6.02
CA ASP A 73 -16.13 10.46 6.66
C ASP A 73 -17.25 11.13 7.46
N ASN A 74 -18.47 10.91 6.99
CA ASN A 74 -19.70 11.42 7.61
C ASN A 74 -20.44 10.34 8.40
N GLY A 75 -19.81 9.19 8.65
CA GLY A 75 -20.41 8.04 9.34
C GLY A 75 -21.13 7.07 8.42
N SER A 76 -21.45 7.44 7.18
CA SER A 76 -22.23 6.59 6.27
C SER A 76 -21.52 5.30 5.86
N ASP A 77 -22.30 4.33 5.37
CA ASP A 77 -21.80 3.02 4.95
C ASP A 77 -20.85 3.09 3.74
N TYR A 78 -20.88 4.18 2.97
CA TYR A 78 -19.93 4.43 1.88
C TYR A 78 -18.46 4.35 2.35
N PHE A 79 -18.17 4.82 3.57
CA PHE A 79 -16.82 4.83 4.14
C PHE A 79 -16.46 3.53 4.85
N THR A 80 -17.38 2.58 5.02
CA THR A 80 -17.11 1.31 5.73
C THR A 80 -15.97 0.52 5.08
N GLY A 81 -15.90 0.50 3.74
CA GLY A 81 -14.78 -0.10 3.01
C GLY A 81 -13.44 0.57 3.30
N LEU A 82 -13.42 1.90 3.35
CA LEU A 82 -12.22 2.71 3.59
C LEU A 82 -11.74 2.59 5.04
N ARG A 83 -12.65 2.57 6.03
CA ARG A 83 -12.34 2.27 7.44
C ARG A 83 -11.74 0.88 7.60
N GLY A 84 -12.31 -0.11 6.91
CA GLY A 84 -11.76 -1.47 6.90
C GLY A 84 -10.38 -1.55 6.25
N LEU A 85 -10.11 -0.74 5.22
CA LEU A 85 -8.78 -0.63 4.60
C LEU A 85 -7.74 -0.05 5.55
N VAL A 86 -8.07 1.05 6.23
CA VAL A 86 -7.19 1.66 7.24
C VAL A 86 -6.79 0.63 8.30
N LYS A 87 -7.76 -0.09 8.86
CA LYS A 87 -7.49 -1.15 9.83
C LYS A 87 -6.55 -2.24 9.30
N GLN A 88 -6.70 -2.63 8.02
CA GLN A 88 -5.78 -3.58 7.40
C GLN A 88 -4.35 -3.03 7.33
N VAL A 89 -4.18 -1.75 7.01
CA VAL A 89 -2.87 -1.09 6.97
C VAL A 89 -2.28 -0.95 8.38
N ASP A 90 -3.08 -0.66 9.39
CA ASP A 90 -2.66 -0.66 10.80
C ASP A 90 -2.14 -2.03 11.25
N ASP A 91 -2.90 -3.09 10.97
CA ASP A 91 -2.51 -4.46 11.30
C ASP A 91 -1.16 -4.82 10.63
N ALA A 92 -0.96 -4.37 9.40
CA ALA A 92 0.29 -4.55 8.67
C ALA A 92 1.47 -3.79 9.30
N LEU A 93 1.28 -2.52 9.67
CA LEU A 93 2.29 -1.72 10.34
C LEU A 93 2.67 -2.31 11.71
N PHE A 94 1.67 -2.76 12.47
CA PHE A 94 1.88 -3.42 13.75
C PHE A 94 2.67 -4.72 13.62
N ALA A 95 2.34 -5.54 12.60
CA ALA A 95 3.06 -6.78 12.32
C ALA A 95 4.54 -6.53 11.98
N LEU A 96 4.84 -5.47 11.22
CA LEU A 96 6.22 -5.07 10.91
C LEU A 96 6.97 -4.64 12.17
N ASN A 97 6.38 -3.79 13.00
CA ASN A 97 7.00 -3.32 14.25
C ASN A 97 7.30 -4.46 15.24
N LYS A 98 6.45 -5.50 15.28
CA LYS A 98 6.67 -6.68 16.14
C LYS A 98 7.88 -7.49 15.68
N SER A 99 8.12 -7.56 14.37
CA SER A 99 9.23 -8.31 13.79
C SER A 99 10.60 -7.64 13.94
N GLU A 100 10.67 -6.40 14.43
CA GLU A 100 11.95 -5.69 14.70
C GLU A 100 12.49 -5.93 16.11
N LYS A 101 11.68 -6.52 17.00
CA LYS A 101 12.03 -6.72 18.41
C LYS A 101 12.33 -8.19 18.77
N ASN A 102 12.49 -9.06 17.78
CA ASN A 102 12.76 -10.49 17.93
C ASN A 102 13.97 -10.88 17.08
#